data_AF-F3FVJ4-F1
#
_entry.id   AF-F3FVJ4-F1
#
_cell.length_a   1.000
_cell.length_b   1.000
_cell.length_c   1.000
_cell.angle_alpha   90.00
_cell.angle_beta   90.00
_cell.angle_gamma   90.00
#
_symmetry.space_group_name_H-M   'P 1'
#
loop_
_entity.id
_entity.type
_entity.pdbx_description
1 polymer ?
#
loop_
_entity_poly.entity_id
_entity_poly.type
_entity_poly.pdbx_seq_one_letter_code
_entity_poly.pdbx_strand_id
1 'polypeptide(L)' 'MKVLKGQDILALGFMTFALFVGAGNIIFPPIVGLQAGPHVWMAALGFLVTAVGLPVIT' A
#
# COMPACT_ATOMS: atom_id res chain seq x y z
N MET A 1 19.38 14.89 -18.22
CA MET A 1 18.20 14.71 -17.36
C MET A 1 16.97 14.92 -18.23
N LYS A 2 16.12 13.90 -18.39
CA LYS A 2 14.92 14.00 -19.23
C LYS A 2 13.83 14.65 -18.39
N VAL A 3 13.39 15.85 -18.79
CA VAL A 3 12.32 16.56 -18.07
C VAL A 3 11.02 15.79 -18.32
N LEU A 4 10.40 15.30 -17.26
CA LEU A 4 9.11 14.61 -17.33
C LEU A 4 8.05 15.61 -17.80
N LYS A 5 7.26 15.21 -18.80
CA LYS A 5 6.11 16.03 -19.23
C LYS A 5 5.04 16.00 -18.14
N GLY A 6 4.17 17.01 -18.10
CA GLY A 6 3.08 17.07 -17.12
C GLY A 6 2.16 15.84 -17.15
N GLN A 7 2.00 15.21 -18.32
CA GLN A 7 1.27 13.96 -18.49
C GLN A 7 1.98 12.77 -17.79
N ASP A 8 3.32 12.72 -17.82
CA ASP A 8 4.11 11.69 -17.15
C ASP A 8 3.97 11.83 -15.63
N ILE A 9 3.97 13.07 -15.12
CA ILE A 9 3.78 13.36 -13.69
C ILE A 9 2.38 12.96 -13.24
N LEU A 10 1.35 13.24 -14.04
CA LEU A 10 -0.02 12.81 -13.76
C LEU A 10 -0.15 11.29 -13.74
N ALA A 11 0.43 10.60 -14.73
CA ALA A 11 0.41 9.14 -14.79
C ALA A 11 1.15 8.51 -13.59
N LEU A 12 2.33 9.03 -13.26
CA LEU A 12 3.11 8.58 -12.10
C LEU A 12 2.36 8.84 -10.78
N GLY A 13 1.70 10.00 -10.67
CA GLY A 13 0.87 10.36 -9.53
C GLY A 13 -0.31 9.41 -9.35
N PHE A 14 -1.04 9.10 -10.43
CA PHE A 14 -2.15 8.13 -10.39
C PHE A 14 -1.68 6.70 -10.12
N MET A 15 -0.53 6.27 -10.65
CA MET A 15 0.04 4.96 -10.34
C MET A 15 0.41 4.84 -8.86
N THR A 16 1.08 5.85 -8.32
CA THR A 16 1.47 5.90 -6.90
C THR A 16 0.24 5.98 -6.01
N PHE A 17 -0.74 6.80 -6.39
CA PHE A 17 -2.05 6.86 -5.73
C PHE A 17 -2.75 5.51 -5.75
N ALA A 18 -2.84 4.83 -6.89
CA ALA A 18 -3.47 3.51 -6.98
C ALA A 18 -2.72 2.43 -6.19
N LEU A 19 -1.39 2.55 -6.04
CA LEU A 19 -0.61 1.63 -5.21
C LEU A 19 -0.91 1.79 -3.71
N PHE A 20 -1.05 3.02 -3.23
CA PHE A 20 -1.25 3.31 -1.79
C PHE A 20 -2.71 3.47 -1.36
N VAL A 21 -3.59 3.94 -2.25
CA VAL A 21 -5.04 4.09 -2.05
C VAL A 21 -5.80 2.90 -2.63
N GLY A 22 -5.16 2.08 -3.47
CA GLY A 22 -5.79 0.88 -4.03
C GLY A 22 -6.34 -0.06 -2.96
N ALA A 23 -7.28 -0.90 -3.39
CA ALA A 23 -8.05 -1.82 -2.55
C ALA A 23 -7.21 -2.57 -1.48
N GLY A 24 -5.96 -2.93 -1.82
CA GLY A 24 -5.00 -3.58 -0.91
C GLY A 24 -4.72 -2.81 0.39
N ASN A 25 -4.58 -1.49 0.34
CA ASN A 25 -4.18 -0.67 1.49
C ASN A 25 -5.35 0.02 2.21
N ILE A 26 -6.56 0.03 1.62
CA ILE A 26 -7.76 0.61 2.23
C ILE A 26 -8.73 -0.45 2.76
N ILE A 27 -8.85 -1.60 2.08
CA ILE A 27 -9.85 -2.62 2.44
C ILE A 27 -9.26 -3.63 3.43
N PHE A 28 -8.01 -4.07 3.23
CA PHE A 28 -7.43 -5.12 4.05
C PHE A 28 -7.06 -4.70 5.48
N PRO A 29 -6.45 -3.53 5.76
CA PRO A 29 -6.05 -3.20 7.13
C PRO A 29 -7.21 -3.13 8.14
N PRO A 30 -8.36 -2.51 7.82
CA PRO A 30 -9.52 -2.52 8.71
C PRO A 30 -10.10 -3.92 8.91
N ILE A 31 -10.19 -4.73 7.85
CA ILE A 31 -10.73 -6.09 7.91
C ILE A 31 -9.83 -7.01 8.75
N VAL A 32 -8.51 -6.97 8.51
CA VAL A 32 -7.51 -7.73 9.26
C VAL A 32 -7.45 -7.25 10.71
N GLY A 33 -7.53 -5.94 10.96
CA GLY A 33 -7.60 -5.39 12.31
C GLY A 33 -8.86 -5.82 13.07
N LEU A 34 -10.02 -5.84 12.41
CA LEU A 34 -11.27 -6.33 12.98
C LEU A 34 -11.20 -7.84 13.30
N GLN A 35 -10.62 -8.65 12.40
CA GLN A 35 -10.46 -10.09 12.61
C GLN A 35 -9.38 -10.44 13.65
N ALA A 36 -8.38 -9.58 13.83
CA ALA A 36 -7.29 -9.81 14.78
C ALA A 36 -7.71 -9.67 16.26
N GLY A 37 -8.84 -9.00 16.54
CA GLY A 37 -9.37 -8.83 17.90
C GLY A 37 -8.33 -8.21 18.85
N PRO A 38 -7.89 -8.89 19.92
CA PRO A 38 -6.87 -8.36 20.83
C PRO A 38 -5.45 -8.35 20.25
N HIS A 39 -5.19 -9.04 19.14
CA HIS A 39 -3.86 -9.21 18.56
C HIS A 39 -3.56 -8.25 17.38
N VAL A 40 -4.22 -7.08 17.35
CA VAL A 40 -4.07 -6.06 16.29
C VAL A 40 -2.60 -5.75 15.97
N TRP A 41 -1.74 -5.62 16.99
CA TRP A 41 -0.33 -5.29 16.76
C TRP A 41 0.44 -6.38 16.02
N MET A 42 0.14 -7.65 16.30
CA MET A 42 0.74 -8.80 15.59
C MET A 42 0.24 -8.86 14.14
N ALA A 43 -1.04 -8.62 13.93
CA ALA A 43 -1.63 -8.57 12.60
C ALA A 43 -1.12 -7.37 11.77
N ALA A 44 -0.92 -6.21 12.40
CA ALA A 44 -0.33 -5.03 11.76
C ALA A 44 1.11 -5.28 11.31
N LEU A 45 1.93 -5.95 12.13
CA LEU A 45 3.29 -6.33 11.74
C LEU A 45 3.31 -7.33 10.58
N GLY A 46 2.45 -8.35 10.60
CA GLY A 46 2.31 -9.29 9.48
C GLY A 46 1.86 -8.61 8.18
N PHE A 47 0.91 -7.68 8.28
CA PHE A 47 0.47 -6.86 7.16
C PHE A 47 1.62 -5.98 6.62
N LEU A 48 2.38 -5.32 7.48
CA LEU A 48 3.54 -4.51 7.07
C LEU A 48 4.58 -5.34 6.31
N VAL A 49 4.93 -6.53 6.81
CA VAL A 49 5.94 -7.39 6.18
C VAL A 49 5.47 -7.90 4.82
N THR A 50 4.20 -8.25 4.67
CA THR A 50 3.66 -8.86 3.44
C THR A 50 3.17 -7.84 2.42
N ALA A 51 2.45 -6.81 2.87
CA ALA A 51 1.85 -5.79 1.99
C ALA A 51 2.81 -4.65 1.64
N VAL A 52 3.85 -4.41 2.45
CA VAL A 52 4.87 -3.37 2.18
C VAL A 52 6.25 -3.99 1.96
N GLY A 53 6.66 -4.96 2.78
CA GLY A 53 7.98 -5.57 2.68
C GLY A 53 8.22 -6.31 1.37
N LEU A 54 7.25 -7.13 0.90
CA LEU A 54 7.39 -7.87 -0.36
C LEU A 54 7.47 -6.95 -1.59
N PRO A 55 6.55 -5.97 -1.78
CA PRO A 55 6.60 -5.07 -2.93
C PRO A 55 7.84 -4.16 -2.99
N VAL A 56 8.51 -3.94 -1.86
CA VAL A 56 9.78 -3.18 -1.82
C VAL A 56 10.96 -4.04 -2.29
N ILE A 57 10.89 -5.36 -2.10
CA ILE A 57 11.96 -6.30 -2.45
C ILE A 57 11.84 -6.79 -3.90
N THR A 58 10.63 -6.84 -4.45
CA THR A 58 10.34 -7.27 -5.84
C THR A 58 10.36 -6.10 -6.81
#